data_AF-Q4CA93-F1
#
_entry.id   AF-Q4CA93-F1
#
_cell.length_a   1.000
_cell.length_b   1.000
_cell.length_c   1.000
_cell.angle_alpha   90.00
_cell.angle_beta   90.00
_cell.angle_gamma   90.00
#
_symmetry.space_group_name_H-M   'P 1'
#
loop_
_entity.id
_entity.type
_entity.pdbx_description
1 polymer ?
#
loop_
_entity_poly.entity_id
_entity_poly.type
_entity_poly.pdbx_seq_one_letter_code
_entity_poly.pdbx_strand_id
1 'polypeptide(L)'
;MALGTLIIKEKLGTSDRETIEQIRENPYLQYFIGLNCYQQEPPLESSMLVHFRKRIDGELINKINKKIVKREIDKSNKEVKKKDCLQ
;
A
#
# COMPACT_ATOMS: atom_id res chain seq x y z
N MET A 1 7.44 -3.90 -3.13
CA MET A 1 8.05 -3.95 -1.79
C MET A 1 7.80 -2.68 -0.96
N ALA A 2 8.39 -1.52 -1.28
CA ALA A 2 8.32 -0.32 -0.42
C ALA A 2 6.92 0.10 0.06
N LEU A 3 5.97 0.29 -0.85
CA LEU A 3 4.59 0.69 -0.49
C LEU A 3 3.90 -0.37 0.37
N GLY A 4 4.05 -1.65 0.03
CA GLY A 4 3.46 -2.75 0.80
C GLY A 4 3.98 -2.81 2.24
N THR A 5 5.30 -2.63 2.42
CA THR A 5 5.91 -2.55 3.75
C THR A 5 5.37 -1.36 4.56
N LEU A 6 5.20 -0.19 3.95
CA LEU A 6 4.62 0.98 4.63
C LEU A 6 3.14 0.75 5.01
N ILE A 7 2.36 0.10 4.15
CA ILE A 7 0.96 -0.25 4.45
C ILE A 7 0.90 -1.21 5.65
N ILE A 8 1.75 -2.24 5.68
CA ILE A 8 1.78 -3.20 6.80
C ILE A 8 2.16 -2.47 8.09
N LYS A 9 3.17 -1.60 8.05
CA LYS A 9 3.58 -0.78 9.19
C LYS A 9 2.41 0.07 9.73
N GLU A 10 1.73 0.80 8.86
CA GLU A 10 0.59 1.65 9.24
C GLU A 10 -0.58 0.83 9.79
N LYS A 11 -0.77 -0.41 9.33
CA LYS A 11 -1.83 -1.30 9.82
C LYS A 11 -1.50 -1.93 11.18
N LEU A 12 -0.25 -2.31 11.40
CA LEU A 12 0.19 -2.94 12.65
C LEU A 12 0.53 -1.91 13.74
N GLY A 13 0.91 -0.69 13.36
CA GLY A 13 1.30 0.35 14.31
C GLY A 13 2.59 0.06 15.07
N THR A 14 3.42 -0.88 14.59
CA THR A 14 4.64 -1.33 15.26
C THR A 14 5.88 -0.55 14.84
N SER A 15 7.00 -0.81 15.53
CA SER A 15 8.29 -0.20 15.19
C SER A 15 8.82 -0.69 13.84
N ASP A 16 9.77 0.05 13.24
CA ASP A 16 10.38 -0.33 11.95
C ASP A 16 11.03 -1.72 12.01
N ARG A 17 11.73 -2.03 13.12
CA ARG A 17 12.36 -3.35 13.32
C ARG A 17 11.34 -4.46 13.45
N GLU A 18 10.33 -4.22 14.28
CA GLU A 18 9.27 -5.20 14.53
C GLU A 18 8.43 -5.48 13.27
N THR A 19 8.17 -4.47 12.45
CA THR A 19 7.50 -4.66 11.14
C THR A 19 8.29 -5.62 10.25
N ILE A 20 9.63 -5.50 10.21
CA ILE A 20 10.48 -6.39 9.42
C ILE A 20 10.46 -7.82 9.98
N GLU A 21 10.52 -7.98 11.30
CA GLU A 21 10.42 -9.31 11.92
C GLU A 21 9.06 -9.96 11.65
N GLN A 22 7.97 -9.19 11.71
CA GLN A 22 6.64 -9.69 11.35
C GLN A 22 6.56 -10.13 9.87
N ILE A 23 7.18 -9.37 8.97
CA ILE A 23 7.28 -9.75 7.55
C ILE A 23 8.12 -11.02 7.39
N ARG A 24 9.20 -11.18 8.16
CA ARG A 24 10.05 -12.38 8.12
C ARG A 24 9.29 -13.62 8.57
N GLU A 25 8.53 -13.54 9.65
CA GLU A 25 7.81 -14.67 10.23
C GLU A 25 6.60 -15.11 9.41
N ASN A 26 5.99 -14.20 8.65
CA ASN A 26 4.74 -14.47 7.96
C ASN A 26 4.91 -14.56 6.42
N PRO A 27 4.77 -15.76 5.82
CA PRO A 27 4.84 -15.93 4.37
C PRO A 27 3.85 -15.04 3.61
N TYR A 28 2.64 -14.81 4.13
CA TYR A 28 1.65 -13.98 3.45
C TYR A 28 2.10 -12.53 3.32
N LEU A 29 2.80 -12.00 4.32
CA LEU A 29 3.32 -10.64 4.27
C LEU A 29 4.48 -10.53 3.26
N GLN A 30 5.30 -11.58 3.13
CA GLN A 30 6.34 -11.66 2.11
C GLN A 30 5.76 -11.64 0.69
N TYR A 31 4.74 -12.44 0.41
CA TYR A 31 4.05 -12.42 -0.87
C TYR A 31 3.36 -11.06 -1.11
N PHE A 32 2.77 -10.46 -0.08
CA PHE A 32 2.12 -9.16 -0.18
C PHE A 32 3.07 -8.03 -0.58
N ILE A 33 4.30 -8.02 -0.05
CA ILE A 33 5.31 -7.04 -0.45
C ILE A 33 5.88 -7.31 -1.86
N GLY A 34 5.55 -8.46 -2.46
CA GLY A 34 5.92 -8.83 -3.83
C GLY A 34 7.11 -9.79 -3.92
N LEU A 35 7.39 -10.57 -2.88
CA LEU A 35 8.36 -11.67 -2.98
C LEU A 35 7.72 -12.89 -3.66
N ASN A 36 8.48 -13.57 -4.51
CA ASN A 36 7.98 -14.73 -5.26
C ASN A 36 8.04 -16.03 -4.47
N CYS A 37 8.87 -16.08 -3.42
CA CYS A 37 9.06 -17.24 -2.56
C CYS A 37 9.29 -16.78 -1.13
N TYR A 38 8.92 -17.63 -0.18
CA TYR A 38 9.24 -17.43 1.23
C TYR A 38 10.75 -17.57 1.49
N GLN A 39 11.30 -16.67 2.29
CA GLN A 39 12.67 -16.73 2.79
C GLN A 39 12.71 -16.51 4.30
N GLN A 40 13.58 -17.26 4.98
CA GLN A 40 13.75 -17.17 6.43
C GLN A 40 14.52 -15.91 6.84
N GLU A 41 15.37 -15.40 5.96
CA GLU A 41 16.13 -14.18 6.20
C GLU A 41 15.22 -12.94 6.07
N PRO A 42 15.49 -11.88 6.85
CA PRO A 42 14.72 -10.65 6.74
C PRO A 42 14.90 -10.07 5.33
N PRO A 43 13.80 -9.83 4.58
CA PRO A 43 13.92 -9.43 3.18
C PRO A 43 14.40 -7.98 2.98
N LEU A 44 14.40 -7.18 4.05
CA LEU A 44 14.74 -5.76 4.06
C LEU A 44 15.39 -5.40 5.40
N GLU A 45 16.33 -4.47 5.39
CA GLU A 45 16.88 -3.90 6.61
C GLU A 45 15.93 -2.83 7.19
N SER A 46 15.79 -2.79 8.52
CA SER A 46 14.91 -1.81 9.19
C SER A 46 15.23 -0.34 8.87
N SER A 47 16.49 -0.02 8.57
CA SER A 47 16.92 1.33 8.16
C SER A 47 16.33 1.77 6.80
N MET A 48 16.00 0.83 5.91
CA MET A 48 15.44 1.13 4.59
C MET A 48 14.04 1.75 4.66
N LEU A 49 13.28 1.49 5.72
CA LEU A 49 11.95 2.08 5.93
C LEU A 49 12.01 3.61 6.01
N VAL A 50 13.10 4.19 6.53
CA VAL A 50 13.31 5.64 6.55
C VAL A 50 13.41 6.18 5.12
N HIS A 51 14.14 5.49 4.25
CA HIS A 51 14.27 5.87 2.84
C HIS A 51 12.98 5.70 2.04
N PHE A 52 12.11 4.77 2.44
CA PHE A 52 10.79 4.64 1.83
C PHE A 52 9.86 5.78 2.24
N ARG A 53 9.85 6.16 3.52
CA ARG A 53 9.04 7.30 3.99
C ARG A 53 9.45 8.61 3.32
N LYS A 54 10.76 8.88 3.18
CA LYS A 54 11.26 10.08 2.48
C LYS A 54 10.88 10.15 0.99
N ARG A 55 10.55 9.02 0.37
CA ARG A 55 10.18 8.94 -1.06
C ARG A 55 8.67 8.85 -1.27
N ILE A 56 7.97 8.24 -0.32
CA ILE A 56 6.53 8.04 -0.34
C ILE A 56 5.95 8.84 0.83
N ASP A 57 5.90 10.16 0.63
CA ASP A 57 5.37 11.07 1.63
C ASP A 57 3.85 10.92 1.77
N GLY A 58 3.34 11.29 2.94
CA GLY A 58 1.89 11.27 3.22
C GLY A 58 1.08 12.09 2.23
N GLU A 59 1.65 13.18 1.70
CA GLU A 59 1.00 13.98 0.65
C GLU A 59 0.82 13.21 -0.65
N LEU A 60 1.84 12.43 -1.05
CA LEU A 60 1.77 11.59 -2.24
C LEU A 60 0.69 10.52 -2.08
N ILE A 61 0.65 9.86 -0.91
CA ILE A 61 -0.37 8.86 -0.59
C ILE A 61 -1.77 9.48 -0.65
N ASN A 62 -1.96 10.64 -0.01
CA ASN A 62 -3.25 11.35 -0.03
C ASN A 62 -3.66 11.79 -1.43
N LYS A 63 -2.71 12.23 -2.26
CA LYS A 63 -2.97 12.59 -3.67
C LYS A 63 -3.43 11.37 -4.48
N ILE A 64 -2.84 10.21 -4.24
CA ILE A 64 -3.25 8.95 -4.87
C ILE A 64 -4.66 8.57 -4.40
N ASN A 65 -4.93 8.58 -3.09
CA ASN A 65 -6.26 8.29 -2.54
C ASN A 65 -7.34 9.20 -3.15
N LYS A 66 -7.09 10.52 -3.20
CA LYS A 66 -8.00 11.48 -3.84
C LYS A 66 -8.26 11.17 -5.32
N LYS A 67 -7.22 10.78 -6.07
CA LYS A 67 -7.36 10.39 -7.48
C LYS A 67 -8.21 9.13 -7.66
N ILE A 68 -8.01 8.12 -6.81
CA ILE A 68 -8.79 6.88 -6.86
C ILE A 68 -10.27 7.17 -6.59
N VAL A 69 -10.56 7.89 -5.50
CA VAL A 69 -11.94 8.27 -5.13
C VAL A 69 -12.60 9.10 -6.23
N LYS A 70 -11.90 10.12 -6.76
CA LYS A 70 -12.42 10.95 -7.85
C LYS A 70 -12.77 10.13 -9.08
N ARG A 71 -11.93 9.14 -9.45
CA ARG A 71 -12.17 8.29 -10.61
C ARG A 71 -13.44 7.44 -10.45
N GLU A 72 -13.69 6.91 -9.27
CA GLU A 72 -14.90 6.13 -9.00
C GLU A 72 -16.15 7.01 -9.00
N ILE A 73 -16.09 8.22 -8.42
CA ILE A 73 -17.18 9.20 -8.50
C ILE A 73 -17.48 9.57 -9.96
N ASP A 74 -16.46 9.84 -10.77
CA ASP A 74 -16.61 10.20 -12.18
C ASP A 74 -17.19 9.05 -13.02
N LYS A 75 -16.89 7.79 -12.68
CA LYS A 75 -17.52 6.61 -13.30
C LYS A 75 -19.00 6.53 -12.95
N SER A 76 -19.35 6.61 -11.66
CA SER A 76 -20.75 6.58 -11.22
C SER A 76 -21.58 7.70 -11.84
N ASN A 77 -21.03 8.92 -11.94
CA ASN A 77 -21.71 10.05 -12.58
C ASN A 77 -21.91 9.87 -14.09
N LYS A 78 -20.98 9.19 -14.78
CA LYS A 78 -21.15 8.85 -16.22
C LYS A 78 -22.20 7.77 -16.43
N GLU A 79 -22.33 6.81 -15.52
CA GLU A 79 -23.35 5.76 -15.58
C GLU A 79 -24.76 6.31 -15.32
N VAL A 80 -24.90 7.26 -14.38
CA VAL A 80 -26.18 7.94 -14.12
C VAL A 80 -26.62 8.75 -15.35
N LYS A 81 -25.74 9.58 -15.93
CA LYS A 81 -26.06 10.34 -17.17
C LYS A 81 -26.41 9.47 -18.37
N LYS A 82 -25.90 8.24 -18.45
CA LYS A 82 -26.22 7.30 -19.53
C LYS A 82 -27.61 6.70 -19.37
N LYS A 83 -28.08 6.48 -18.13
CA LYS A 83 -29.43 5.97 -17.84
C LYS A 83 -30.50 7.05 -18.05
N ASP A 84 -30.21 8.29 -17.68
CA ASP A 84 -31.12 9.43 -17.89
C ASP A 84 -31.31 9.79 -19.39
N CYS A 85 -30.38 9.38 -20.26
CA CYS A 85 -30.45 9.61 -21.72
C CYS A 85 -31.13 8.45 -22.49
N LEU A 86 -31.44 7.35 -21.80
CA LEU A 86 -32.07 6.13 -22.36
C LEU A 86 -33.52 5.93 -21.89
N GLN A 87 -34.08 6.93 -21.19
CA GLN A 87 -35.52 7.08 -20.94
C GLN A 87 -36.07 8.23 -21.79
#